data_AF-A0A3B9ZXT6-F1
#
_entry.id   AF-A0A3B9ZXT6-F1
#
_cell.length_a   1.000
_cell.length_b   1.000
_cell.length_c   1.000
_cell.angle_alpha   90.00
_cell.angle_beta   90.00
_cell.angle_gamma   90.00
#
_symmetry.space_group_name_H-M   'P 1'
#
loop_
_entity.id
_entity.type
_entity.pdbx_description
1 polymer ?
#
loop_
_entity_poly.entity_id
_entity_poly.type
_entity_poly.pdbx_seq_one_letter_code
_entity_poly.pdbx_strand_id
1 'polypeptide(L)'
;MIRTQIYLSTEQWEALHAMSFQTHQSMSELIRAALDRKYLRAGPSSFEASVRAAFGIWKDRDDIGDTAAYVRALRKGARLQRLQQLRKKPHA
;
A
#
# COMPACT_ATOMS: atom_id res chain seq x y z
N MET A 1 25.65 -3.52 -12.24
CA MET A 1 25.91 -2.49 -11.19
C MET A 1 27.19 -1.76 -11.57
N ILE A 2 27.17 -0.44 -11.59
CA ILE A 2 28.39 0.38 -11.77
C ILE A 2 28.87 0.77 -10.37
N ARG A 3 30.16 0.61 -10.07
CA ARG A 3 30.73 1.02 -8.77
C ARG A 3 31.04 2.50 -8.82
N THR A 4 30.40 3.27 -7.94
CA THR A 4 30.58 4.72 -7.83
C THR A 4 31.02 5.07 -6.42
N GLN A 5 32.02 5.94 -6.30
CA GLN A 5 32.44 6.50 -5.03
C GLN A 5 31.72 7.83 -4.82
N ILE A 6 31.06 7.97 -3.68
CA ILE A 6 30.32 9.19 -3.29
C ILE A 6 30.85 9.66 -1.94
N TYR A 7 30.86 10.97 -1.74
CA TYR A 7 31.14 11.56 -0.44
C TYR A 7 29.81 11.78 0.30
N LEU A 8 29.79 11.41 1.58
CA LEU A 8 28.65 11.59 2.47
C LEU A 8 29.07 12.49 3.62
N SER A 9 28.16 13.33 4.11
CA SER A 9 28.38 13.99 5.39
C SER A 9 28.33 12.98 6.54
N THR A 10 28.91 13.34 7.70
CA THR A 10 28.84 12.52 8.91
C THR A 10 27.39 12.18 9.28
N GLU A 11 26.49 13.16 9.23
CA GLU A 11 25.07 12.98 9.53
C GLU A 11 24.40 11.98 8.57
N GLN A 12 24.72 12.04 7.27
CA GLN A 12 24.19 11.10 6.27
C GLN A 12 24.70 9.69 6.53
N TRP A 13 25.97 9.55 6.89
CA TRP A 13 26.58 8.26 7.19
C TRP A 13 25.95 7.64 8.44
N GLU A 14 25.79 8.41 9.52
CA GLU A 14 25.16 7.96 10.76
C GLU A 14 23.71 7.53 10.53
N ALA A 15 22.94 8.31 9.78
CA ALA A 15 21.55 7.98 9.43
C ALA A 15 21.46 6.68 8.62
N LEU A 16 22.33 6.51 7.61
CA LEU A 16 22.37 5.29 6.80
C LEU A 16 22.82 4.08 7.62
N HIS A 17 23.77 4.24 8.52
CA HIS A 17 24.26 3.18 9.40
C HIS A 17 23.17 2.72 10.38
N ALA A 18 22.47 3.66 11.01
CA ALA A 18 21.34 3.37 11.89
C ALA A 18 20.22 2.64 11.13
N MET A 19 19.87 3.10 9.92
CA MET A 19 18.88 2.42 9.08
C MET A 19 19.34 1.02 8.66
N SER A 20 20.60 0.85 8.28
CA SER A 20 21.16 -0.46 7.90
C SER A 20 21.00 -1.47 9.04
N PHE A 21 21.27 -1.05 10.27
CA PHE A 21 21.11 -1.88 11.45
C PHE A 21 19.63 -2.24 11.70
N GLN A 22 18.73 -1.27 11.58
CA GLN A 22 17.30 -1.46 11.81
C GLN A 22 16.61 -2.33 10.76
N THR A 23 17.01 -2.21 9.49
CA THR A 23 16.35 -2.90 8.37
C THR A 23 17.05 -4.19 7.95
N HIS A 24 18.23 -4.49 8.51
CA HIS A 24 19.10 -5.58 8.10
C HIS A 24 19.46 -5.53 6.60
N GLN A 25 19.49 -4.34 6.02
CA GLN A 25 19.89 -4.11 4.63
C GLN A 25 21.29 -3.51 4.56
N SER A 26 22.01 -3.78 3.48
CA SER A 26 23.31 -3.17 3.27
C SER A 26 23.19 -1.68 2.95
N MET A 27 24.24 -0.89 3.27
CA MET A 27 24.29 0.54 2.95
C MET A 27 24.11 0.80 1.44
N SER A 28 24.68 -0.06 0.60
CA SER A 28 24.53 -0.01 -0.86
C SER A 28 23.08 -0.28 -1.32
N GLU A 29 22.33 -1.14 -0.63
CA GLU A 29 20.90 -1.35 -0.92
C GLU A 29 20.05 -0.16 -0.50
N LEU A 30 20.31 0.41 0.67
CA LEU A 30 19.60 1.60 1.16
C LEU A 30 19.81 2.80 0.23
N ILE A 31 21.06 3.07 -0.17
CA ILE A 31 21.38 4.17 -1.09
C ILE A 31 20.66 3.96 -2.42
N ARG A 32 20.72 2.75 -2.99
CA ARG A 32 20.03 2.44 -4.24
C ARG A 32 18.52 2.59 -4.10
N ALA A 33 17.90 2.02 -3.06
CA ALA A 33 16.47 2.13 -2.84
C ALA A 33 16.02 3.60 -2.63
N ALA A 34 16.84 4.42 -1.99
CA ALA A 34 16.57 5.85 -1.84
C ALA A 34 16.65 6.59 -3.19
N LEU A 35 17.69 6.32 -3.98
CA LEU A 35 17.83 6.87 -5.34
C LEU A 35 16.68 6.41 -6.23
N ASP A 36 16.30 5.13 -6.14
CA ASP A 36 15.19 4.57 -6.89
C ASP A 36 13.90 5.30 -6.51
N ARG A 37 13.60 5.43 -5.22
CA ARG A 37 12.40 6.13 -4.75
C ARG A 37 12.36 7.60 -5.16
N LYS A 38 13.51 8.27 -5.20
CA LYS A 38 13.60 9.72 -5.45
C LYS A 38 13.61 10.05 -6.95
N TYR A 39 14.30 9.26 -7.76
CA TYR A 39 14.62 9.58 -9.14
C TYR A 39 14.07 8.56 -10.16
N LEU A 40 13.82 7.30 -9.76
CA LEU A 40 13.36 6.24 -10.67
C LEU A 40 11.94 5.74 -10.39
N ARG A 41 11.34 6.05 -9.24
CA ARG A 41 9.93 5.86 -8.97
C ARG A 41 9.23 6.81 -9.92
N ALA A 42 8.82 6.23 -11.05
CA ALA A 42 8.25 6.89 -12.18
C ALA A 42 7.41 8.07 -11.72
N GLY A 43 7.72 9.25 -12.28
CA GLY A 43 6.88 10.42 -12.17
C GLY A 43 5.42 10.12 -12.55
N PRO A 44 4.54 11.13 -12.64
CA PRO A 44 3.09 11.00 -12.82
C PRO A 44 2.62 9.87 -13.77
N SER A 45 3.42 9.51 -14.77
CA SER A 45 3.35 8.24 -15.52
C SER A 45 2.85 7.01 -14.74
N SER A 46 3.38 6.63 -13.57
CA SER A 46 2.92 5.38 -12.91
C SER A 46 1.52 5.49 -12.30
N PHE A 47 1.22 6.60 -11.62
CA PHE A 47 -0.08 6.82 -11.01
C PHE A 47 -1.15 7.10 -12.07
N GLU A 48 -0.88 8.01 -13.00
CA GLU A 48 -1.82 8.31 -14.08
C GLU A 48 -2.05 7.12 -15.00
N ALA A 49 -1.00 6.34 -15.33
CA ALA A 49 -1.19 5.12 -16.11
C ALA A 49 -2.00 4.08 -15.33
N SER A 50 -1.77 3.94 -14.02
CA SER A 50 -2.57 3.04 -13.18
C SER A 50 -4.03 3.49 -13.10
N VAL A 51 -4.29 4.79 -12.97
CA VAL A 51 -5.64 5.36 -12.95
C VAL A 51 -6.31 5.18 -14.32
N ARG A 52 -5.59 5.43 -15.42
CA ARG A 52 -6.10 5.18 -16.79
C ARG A 52 -6.40 3.70 -17.02
N ALA A 53 -5.53 2.80 -16.58
CA ALA A 53 -5.77 1.36 -16.68
C ALA A 53 -6.95 0.89 -15.81
N ALA A 54 -7.18 1.55 -14.68
CA ALA A 54 -8.31 1.26 -13.79
C ALA A 54 -9.64 1.87 -14.26
N PHE A 55 -9.60 2.85 -15.16
CA PHE A 55 -10.78 3.52 -15.66
C PHE A 55 -11.65 2.54 -16.46
N GLY A 56 -12.87 2.30 -16.00
CA GLY A 56 -13.82 1.41 -16.67
C GLY A 56 -13.71 -0.07 -16.32
N ILE A 57 -12.90 -0.47 -15.31
CA ILE A 57 -12.79 -1.89 -14.85
C ILE A 57 -14.16 -2.55 -14.60
N TRP A 58 -15.16 -1.77 -14.19
CA TRP A 58 -16.49 -2.26 -13.83
C TRP A 58 -17.56 -2.00 -14.89
N LYS A 59 -17.19 -1.40 -16.03
CA LYS A 59 -18.16 -0.97 -17.06
C LYS A 59 -18.85 -2.14 -17.74
N ASP A 60 -18.09 -3.20 -18.03
CA ASP A 60 -18.54 -4.34 -18.84
C ASP A 60 -18.64 -5.63 -18.00
N ARG A 61 -18.84 -5.50 -16.68
CA ARG A 61 -19.03 -6.65 -15.77
C ARG A 61 -20.52 -6.99 -15.67
N ASP A 62 -20.91 -8.09 -16.30
CA ASP A 62 -22.28 -8.61 -16.27
C ASP A 62 -22.53 -9.62 -15.14
N ASP A 63 -21.47 -10.08 -14.47
CA ASP A 63 -21.50 -11.14 -13.46
C ASP A 63 -21.95 -10.67 -12.06
N ILE A 64 -21.99 -9.35 -11.82
CA ILE A 64 -22.36 -8.73 -10.53
C ILE A 64 -23.83 -8.35 -10.41
N GLY A 65 -24.61 -8.53 -11.48
CA GLY A 65 -26.03 -8.15 -11.51
C GLY A 65 -26.26 -6.66 -11.25
N ASP A 66 -27.44 -6.32 -10.71
CA ASP A 66 -27.80 -4.92 -10.43
C ASP A 66 -26.82 -4.27 -9.42
N THR A 67 -26.22 -3.15 -9.83
CA THR A 67 -25.22 -2.43 -9.02
C THR A 67 -25.80 -1.97 -7.69
N ALA A 68 -27.06 -1.51 -7.67
CA ALA A 68 -27.67 -1.02 -6.44
C ALA A 68 -27.94 -2.17 -5.45
N ALA A 69 -28.43 -3.31 -5.92
CA ALA A 69 -28.61 -4.51 -5.12
C ALA A 69 -27.27 -5.02 -4.57
N TYR A 70 -26.23 -5.08 -5.42
CA TYR A 70 -24.88 -5.51 -5.03
C TYR A 70 -24.30 -4.63 -3.91
N VAL A 71 -24.33 -3.30 -4.07
CA VAL A 71 -23.83 -2.37 -3.05
C VAL A 71 -24.65 -2.45 -1.76
N ARG A 72 -25.98 -2.62 -1.84
CA ARG A 72 -26.82 -2.80 -0.65
C ARG A 72 -26.49 -4.08 0.11
N ALA A 73 -26.19 -5.18 -0.59
CA ALA A 73 -25.77 -6.43 0.03
C ALA A 73 -24.46 -6.26 0.81
N LEU A 74 -23.46 -5.58 0.23
CA LEU A 74 -22.19 -5.27 0.90
C LEU A 74 -22.37 -4.37 2.14
N ARG A 75 -23.36 -3.48 2.13
CA ARG A 75 -23.67 -2.56 3.25
C ARG A 75 -24.50 -3.19 4.36
N LYS A 76 -25.01 -4.41 4.20
CA LYS A 76 -25.68 -5.14 5.28
C LYS A 76 -24.63 -5.55 6.32
N GLY A 77 -24.28 -4.61 7.20
CA GLY A 77 -23.40 -4.86 8.32
C GLY A 77 -24.01 -5.86 9.29
N ALA A 78 -23.19 -6.74 9.87
CA ALA A 78 -23.61 -7.70 10.88
C ALA A 78 -23.96 -7.07 12.25
N ARG A 79 -24.12 -5.73 12.33
CA ARG A 79 -24.34 -5.00 13.59
C ARG A 79 -25.60 -5.48 14.32
N LEU A 80 -26.71 -5.65 13.61
CA LEU A 80 -27.96 -6.13 14.21
C LEU A 80 -27.85 -7.58 14.68
N GLN A 81 -27.19 -8.44 13.90
CA GLN A 81 -26.91 -9.82 14.28
C GLN A 81 -26.00 -9.89 15.53
N ARG A 82 -24.98 -9.04 15.61
CA ARG A 82 -24.06 -8.94 16.76
C ARG A 82 -24.78 -8.45 18.02
N LEU A 83 -25.66 -7.46 17.91
CA LEU A 83 -26.47 -6.97 19.03
C LEU A 83 -27.47 -8.04 19.53
N GLN A 84 -28.06 -8.82 18.62
CA GLN A 84 -28.92 -9.94 19.00
C GLN A 84 -28.15 -11.06 19.71
N GLN A 85 -26.92 -11.36 19.27
CA GLN A 85 -26.04 -12.33 19.92
C GLN A 85 -25.63 -11.88 21.34
N LEU A 86 -25.39 -10.59 21.55
CA LEU A 86 -25.06 -10.04 22.87
C LEU A 86 -26.26 -10.10 23.84
N ARG A 87 -27.50 -9.88 23.37
CA ARG A 87 -28.71 -10.04 24.19
C ARG A 87 -29.01 -11.49 24.59
N LYS A 88 -28.47 -12.48 23.88
CA LYS A 88 -28.70 -13.92 24.13
C LYS A 88 -27.64 -14.58 25.01
N LYS A 89 -26.54 -13.89 25.34
CA LYS A 89 -25.57 -14.41 26.31
C LYS A 89 -26.07 -14.08 27.72
N PRO A 90 -26.48 -15.07 28.54
CA PRO A 90 -26.65 -14.82 29.97
C PRO A 90 -25.29 -14.42 30.54
N HIS A 91 -25.27 -13.36 31.35
CA HIS A 91 -24.12 -13.04 32.19
C HIS A 91 -23.90 -14.23 33.13
N ALA A 92 -22.82 -14.96 32.89
CA ALA A 92 -22.23 -15.92 33.81
C ALA A 92 -21.00 -15.30 34.44
#